data_AF-A0A3A8QVT3-F1
#
_entry.id   AF-A0A3A8QVT3-F1
#
_cell.length_a   1.000
_cell.length_b   1.000
_cell.length_c   1.000
_cell.angle_alpha   90.00
_cell.angle_beta   90.00
_cell.angle_gamma   90.00
#
_symmetry.space_group_name_H-M   'P 1'
#
loop_
_entity.id
_entity.type
_entity.pdbx_description
1 polymer ?
#
loop_
_entity_poly.entity_id
_entity_poly.type
_entity_poly.pdbx_seq_one_letter_code
_entity_poly.pdbx_strand_id
1 'polypeptide(L)'
;MSLPSDPWRSPPPRLDPKAMERALAASREELALKRPVRGWRSQAVGVFAASSGLALAVTGVLLALGRTTGAVLTGRAPMLAMLLSTSAVCSWGALSPRGRPLRQVGVGMALVSAVLLVLTRAAPRGPSTLPEWVCTVSHVAVALVPLVVALVALRSAAFDPLRATVAGLSVGTVGAFVGELACEQGPGHVATYHLAAWALMTLATWALSKRLKPRTYAP
;
A
#
# COMPACT_ATOMS: atom_id res chain seq x y z
N MET A 1 -2.79 9.57 -49.66
CA MET A 1 -1.76 9.61 -48.60
C MET A 1 -2.21 10.62 -47.54
N SER A 2 -2.64 10.15 -46.37
CA SER A 2 -3.09 11.01 -45.28
C SER A 2 -1.89 11.40 -44.42
N LEU A 3 -1.66 12.70 -44.22
CA LEU A 3 -0.58 13.21 -43.37
C LEU A 3 -0.80 12.81 -41.90
N PRO A 4 0.28 12.58 -41.11
CA PRO A 4 0.17 12.29 -39.69
C PRO A 4 -0.42 13.51 -38.95
N SER A 5 -1.50 13.31 -38.19
CA SER A 5 -2.05 14.32 -37.29
C SER A 5 -1.03 14.63 -36.20
N ASP A 6 -0.43 15.82 -36.25
CA ASP A 6 0.51 16.33 -35.26
C ASP A 6 -0.20 16.49 -33.89
N PRO A 7 0.10 15.64 -32.89
CA PRO A 7 -0.62 15.66 -31.61
C PRO A 7 -0.42 16.99 -30.85
N TRP A 8 0.60 17.78 -31.20
CA TRP A 8 0.92 19.07 -30.58
C TRP A 8 0.06 20.24 -31.07
N ARG A 9 -0.71 20.07 -32.15
CA ARG A 9 -1.62 21.09 -32.69
C ARG A 9 -3.07 20.93 -32.23
N SER A 10 -3.35 19.92 -31.42
CA SER A 10 -4.68 19.72 -30.85
C SER A 10 -4.96 20.86 -29.87
N PRO A 11 -6.03 21.67 -30.04
CA PRO A 11 -6.40 22.66 -29.03
C PRO A 11 -6.63 21.93 -27.70
N PRO A 12 -6.17 22.50 -26.57
CA PRO A 12 -6.38 21.87 -25.27
C PRO A 12 -7.88 21.61 -25.08
N PRO A 13 -8.25 20.48 -24.46
CA PRO A 13 -9.65 20.17 -24.19
C PRO A 13 -10.29 21.36 -23.47
N ARG A 14 -11.40 21.88 -24.00
CA ARG A 14 -12.12 23.00 -23.39
C ARG A 14 -12.62 22.56 -22.02
N LEU A 15 -11.98 23.06 -20.97
CA LEU A 15 -12.43 22.86 -19.60
C LEU A 15 -13.67 23.72 -19.35
N ASP A 16 -14.70 23.14 -18.72
CA ASP A 16 -15.91 23.86 -18.30
C ASP A 16 -15.52 25.06 -17.40
N PRO A 17 -15.86 26.30 -17.78
CA PRO A 17 -15.54 27.49 -16.99
C PRO A 17 -16.04 27.41 -15.54
N LYS A 18 -17.20 26.79 -15.32
CA LYS A 18 -17.75 26.59 -13.97
C LYS A 18 -16.98 25.54 -13.16
N ALA A 19 -16.37 24.56 -13.83
CA ALA A 19 -15.47 23.62 -13.17
C ALA A 19 -14.15 24.31 -12.78
N MET A 20 -13.64 25.21 -13.63
CA MET A 20 -12.43 25.98 -13.36
C MET A 20 -12.62 26.96 -12.19
N GLU A 21 -13.74 27.68 -12.12
CA GLU A 21 -14.07 28.56 -10.99
C GLU A 21 -14.20 27.79 -9.69
N ARG A 22 -14.87 26.62 -9.70
CA ARG A 22 -14.96 25.76 -8.51
C ARG A 22 -13.60 25.25 -8.04
N ALA A 23 -12.72 24.89 -8.98
CA ALA A 23 -11.36 24.47 -8.67
C ALA A 23 -10.56 25.62 -8.04
N LEU A 24 -10.63 26.83 -8.62
CA LEU A 24 -9.95 28.02 -8.10
C LEU A 24 -10.46 28.42 -6.70
N ALA A 25 -11.77 28.39 -6.48
CA ALA A 25 -12.37 28.68 -5.18
C ALA A 25 -11.89 27.68 -4.11
N ALA A 26 -11.89 26.38 -4.43
CA ALA A 26 -11.39 25.34 -3.52
C ALA A 26 -9.89 25.51 -3.22
N SER A 27 -9.06 25.87 -4.21
CA SER A 27 -7.64 26.15 -4.00
C SER A 27 -7.41 27.37 -3.09
N ARG A 28 -8.21 28.43 -3.25
CA ARG A 28 -8.13 29.63 -2.39
C ARG A 28 -8.53 29.32 -0.95
N GLU A 29 -9.61 28.56 -0.76
CA GLU A 29 -10.07 28.13 0.57
C GLU A 29 -9.02 27.26 1.27
N GLU A 30 -8.36 26.35 0.53
CA GLU A 30 -7.28 25.53 1.10
C GLU A 30 -6.01 26.32 1.41
N LEU A 31 -5.63 27.31 0.59
CA LEU A 31 -4.52 28.23 0.87
C LEU A 31 -4.79 29.09 2.11
N ALA A 32 -6.05 29.49 2.35
CA ALA A 32 -6.44 30.24 3.54
C ALA A 32 -6.20 29.45 4.84
N LEU A 33 -6.19 28.11 4.78
CA LEU A 33 -5.89 27.26 5.93
C LEU A 33 -4.42 27.29 6.38
N LYS A 34 -3.51 27.91 5.60
CA LYS A 34 -2.07 28.08 5.91
C LYS A 34 -1.36 26.81 6.41
N ARG A 35 -1.79 25.64 5.94
CA ARG A 35 -1.24 24.36 6.42
C ARG A 35 0.16 24.13 5.84
N PRO A 36 1.12 23.64 6.65
CA PRO A 36 2.46 23.36 6.16
C PRO A 36 2.43 22.28 5.08
N VAL A 37 3.04 22.56 3.92
CA VAL A 37 3.21 21.60 2.83
C VAL A 37 4.25 20.57 3.25
N ARG A 38 3.84 19.30 3.37
CA ARG A 38 4.77 18.20 3.65
C ARG A 38 5.44 17.75 2.36
N GLY A 39 6.76 17.61 2.38
CA GLY A 39 7.50 17.05 1.25
C GLY A 39 7.12 15.59 0.99
N TRP A 40 7.08 15.17 -0.28
CA TRP A 40 6.70 13.80 -0.65
C TRP A 40 7.56 12.72 0.03
N ARG A 41 8.83 13.01 0.32
CA ARG A 41 9.75 12.09 1.02
C ARG A 41 9.29 11.81 2.44
N SER A 42 8.92 12.84 3.20
CA SER A 42 8.46 12.65 4.59
C SER A 42 7.11 11.93 4.63
N GLN A 43 6.26 12.16 3.64
CA GLN A 43 5.03 11.39 3.50
C GLN A 43 5.32 9.92 3.14
N ALA A 44 6.31 9.65 2.28
CA ALA A 44 6.69 8.27 1.90
C ALA A 44 7.27 7.51 3.09
N VAL A 45 8.16 8.16 3.85
CA VAL A 45 8.65 7.66 5.14
C VAL A 45 7.49 7.43 6.10
N GLY A 46 6.50 8.33 6.16
CA GLY A 46 5.32 8.17 7.00
C GLY A 46 4.50 6.92 6.68
N VAL A 47 4.24 6.63 5.39
CA VAL A 47 3.54 5.41 4.97
C VAL A 47 4.36 4.17 5.32
N PHE A 48 5.66 4.18 4.97
CA PHE A 48 6.54 3.06 5.28
C PHE A 48 6.63 2.82 6.80
N ALA A 49 6.83 3.85 7.61
CA ALA A 49 6.95 3.76 9.05
C ALA A 49 5.63 3.32 9.71
N ALA A 50 4.48 3.73 9.20
CA ALA A 50 3.19 3.24 9.68
C ALA A 50 3.05 1.74 9.41
N SER A 51 3.41 1.27 8.22
CA SER A 51 3.34 -0.15 7.87
C SER A 51 4.37 -0.98 8.64
N SER A 52 5.66 -0.63 8.55
CA SER A 52 6.75 -1.38 9.19
C SER A 52 6.70 -1.27 10.71
N GLY A 53 6.41 -0.08 11.25
CA GLY A 53 6.27 0.12 12.69
C GLY A 53 5.15 -0.72 13.29
N LEU A 54 4.00 -0.81 12.61
CA LEU A 54 2.91 -1.66 13.09
C LEU A 54 3.23 -3.15 12.99
N ALA A 55 3.86 -3.60 11.90
CA ALA A 55 4.30 -4.98 11.76
C ALA A 55 5.31 -5.37 12.86
N LEU A 56 6.27 -4.50 13.15
CA LEU A 56 7.27 -4.70 14.21
C LEU A 56 6.63 -4.63 15.61
N ALA A 57 5.69 -3.72 15.83
CA ALA A 57 4.95 -3.63 17.10
C ALA A 57 4.15 -4.93 17.38
N VAL A 58 3.42 -5.44 16.38
CA VAL A 58 2.70 -6.72 16.51
C VAL A 58 3.68 -7.86 16.74
N THR A 59 4.84 -7.86 16.08
CA THR A 59 5.91 -8.85 16.33
C THR A 59 6.39 -8.81 17.78
N GLY A 60 6.61 -7.61 18.34
CA GLY A 60 6.96 -7.42 19.74
C GLY A 60 5.89 -7.98 20.69
N VAL A 61 4.60 -7.76 20.39
CA VAL A 61 3.49 -8.35 21.15
C VAL A 61 3.47 -9.87 21.06
N LEU A 62 3.66 -10.45 19.87
CA LEU A 62 3.71 -11.90 19.68
C LEU A 62 4.89 -12.53 20.44
N LEU A 63 6.05 -11.87 20.46
CA LEU A 63 7.21 -12.32 21.24
C LEU A 63 6.93 -12.24 22.75
N ALA A 64 6.38 -11.12 23.22
CA ALA A 64 6.06 -10.91 24.64
C ALA A 64 5.02 -11.92 25.16
N LEU A 65 4.08 -12.33 24.31
CA LEU A 65 3.05 -13.32 24.63
C LEU A 65 3.49 -14.77 24.36
N GLY A 66 4.74 -15.01 23.96
CA GLY A 66 5.25 -16.35 23.65
C GLY A 66 4.58 -17.03 22.46
N ARG A 67 3.93 -16.26 21.57
CA ARG A 67 3.26 -16.76 20.35
C ARG A 67 4.20 -16.92 19.17
N THR A 68 5.40 -16.34 19.26
CA THR A 68 6.52 -16.57 18.34
C THR A 68 7.82 -16.58 19.13
N THR A 69 8.91 -17.06 18.54
CA THR A 69 10.23 -17.14 19.17
C THR A 69 11.29 -16.46 18.32
N GLY A 70 12.43 -16.13 18.94
CA GLY A 70 13.59 -15.59 18.20
C GLY A 70 14.06 -16.53 17.08
N ALA A 71 13.99 -17.84 17.29
CA ALA A 71 14.35 -18.84 16.28
C ALA A 71 13.38 -18.83 15.07
N VAL A 72 12.08 -18.63 15.30
CA VAL A 72 11.11 -18.45 14.22
C VAL A 72 11.40 -17.15 13.47
N LEU A 73 11.69 -16.06 14.18
CA LEU A 73 12.00 -14.76 13.57
C LEU A 73 13.24 -14.85 12.67
N THR A 74 14.33 -15.47 13.14
CA THR A 74 15.55 -15.64 12.34
C THR A 74 15.34 -16.58 11.17
N GLY A 75 14.60 -17.68 11.36
CA GLY A 75 14.24 -18.60 10.28
C GLY A 75 13.38 -17.97 9.17
N ARG A 76 12.56 -16.97 9.52
CA ARG A 76 11.72 -16.22 8.56
C ARG A 76 12.34 -14.90 8.09
N ALA A 77 13.51 -14.51 8.61
CA ALA A 77 14.11 -13.21 8.37
C ALA A 77 14.22 -12.80 6.89
N PRO A 78 14.60 -13.69 5.94
CA PRO A 78 14.65 -13.32 4.53
C PRO A 78 13.29 -12.89 3.97
N MET A 79 12.21 -13.61 4.31
CA MET A 79 10.85 -13.30 3.87
C MET A 79 10.36 -11.98 4.50
N LEU A 80 10.62 -11.79 5.79
CA LEU A 80 10.26 -10.56 6.51
C LEU A 80 10.99 -9.34 5.94
N ALA A 81 12.28 -9.47 5.64
CA ALA A 81 13.08 -8.43 5.00
C ALA A 81 12.57 -8.10 3.59
N MET A 82 12.15 -9.12 2.81
CA MET A 82 11.56 -8.93 1.49
C MET A 82 10.23 -8.14 1.58
N LEU A 83 9.38 -8.42 2.57
CA LEU A 83 8.13 -7.69 2.79
C LEU A 83 8.37 -6.24 3.23
N LEU A 84 9.34 -5.99 4.10
CA LEU A 84 9.74 -4.63 4.51
C LEU A 84 10.30 -3.85 3.31
N SER A 85 11.15 -4.48 2.51
CA SER A 85 11.74 -3.87 1.31
C SER A 85 10.66 -3.55 0.27
N THR A 86 9.73 -4.49 0.04
CA THR A 86 8.57 -4.27 -0.82
C THR A 86 7.75 -3.08 -0.32
N SER A 87 7.50 -2.99 0.98
CA SER A 87 6.77 -1.86 1.58
C SER A 87 7.49 -0.52 1.36
N ALA A 88 8.81 -0.48 1.56
CA ALA A 88 9.62 0.71 1.35
C ALA A 88 9.58 1.17 -0.12
N VAL A 89 9.83 0.26 -1.07
CA VAL A 89 9.82 0.58 -2.51
C VAL A 89 8.44 1.03 -2.96
N CYS A 90 7.39 0.33 -2.54
CA CYS A 90 6.01 0.69 -2.85
C CYS A 90 5.60 2.04 -2.25
N SER A 91 5.96 2.33 -0.99
CA SER A 91 5.75 3.64 -0.36
C SER A 91 6.45 4.77 -1.12
N TRP A 92 7.69 4.55 -1.52
CA TRP A 92 8.47 5.54 -2.27
C TRP A 92 7.91 5.76 -3.69
N GLY A 93 7.58 4.67 -4.39
CA GLY A 93 6.95 4.70 -5.72
C GLY A 93 5.57 5.37 -5.69
N ALA A 94 4.82 5.16 -4.61
CA ALA A 94 3.51 5.77 -4.40
C ALA A 94 3.58 7.29 -4.25
N LEU A 95 4.64 7.87 -3.67
CA LEU A 95 4.67 9.30 -3.41
C LEU A 95 5.67 10.08 -4.26
N SER A 96 6.65 9.42 -4.87
CA SER A 96 7.61 10.05 -5.77
C SER A 96 6.91 10.72 -6.98
N PRO A 97 7.22 12.01 -7.30
CA PRO A 97 6.65 12.73 -8.43
C PRO A 97 6.91 12.05 -9.78
N ARG A 98 8.12 11.50 -9.98
CA ARG A 98 8.55 10.79 -11.21
C ARG A 98 8.80 9.30 -10.93
N GLY A 99 7.97 8.70 -10.09
CA GLY A 99 8.16 7.35 -9.56
C GLY A 99 7.72 6.19 -10.46
N ARG A 100 7.35 6.39 -11.74
CA ARG A 100 6.81 5.31 -12.60
C ARG A 100 7.65 4.02 -12.62
N PRO A 101 8.99 4.06 -12.81
CA PRO A 101 9.80 2.83 -12.75
C PRO A 101 9.77 2.20 -11.35
N LEU A 102 9.84 2.99 -10.28
CA LEU A 102 9.73 2.48 -8.90
C LEU A 102 8.38 1.83 -8.64
N ARG A 103 7.29 2.33 -9.25
CA ARG A 103 5.97 1.68 -9.13
C ARG A 103 5.95 0.31 -9.79
N GLN A 104 6.55 0.18 -10.98
CA GLN A 104 6.65 -1.10 -11.68
C GLN A 104 7.52 -2.09 -10.89
N VAL A 105 8.66 -1.63 -10.36
CA VAL A 105 9.50 -2.45 -9.46
C VAL A 105 8.72 -2.87 -8.22
N GLY A 106 7.97 -1.96 -7.60
CA GLY A 106 7.13 -2.27 -6.43
C GLY A 106 6.07 -3.34 -6.72
N VAL A 107 5.40 -3.26 -7.88
CA VAL A 107 4.46 -4.30 -8.32
C VAL A 107 5.18 -5.64 -8.51
N GLY A 108 6.34 -5.64 -9.20
CA GLY A 108 7.14 -6.85 -9.38
C GLY A 108 7.58 -7.48 -8.06
N MET A 109 8.09 -6.66 -7.13
CA MET A 109 8.48 -7.12 -5.79
C MET A 109 7.30 -7.68 -4.99
N ALA A 110 6.12 -7.08 -5.10
CA ALA A 110 4.92 -7.59 -4.44
C ALA A 110 4.47 -8.94 -5.03
N LEU A 111 4.53 -9.10 -6.35
CA LEU A 111 4.24 -10.39 -7.00
C LEU A 111 5.24 -11.48 -6.59
N VAL A 112 6.53 -11.17 -6.60
CA VAL A 112 7.57 -12.10 -6.13
C VAL A 112 7.35 -12.45 -4.66
N SER A 113 7.05 -11.47 -3.81
CA SER A 113 6.74 -11.71 -2.40
C SER A 113 5.52 -12.60 -2.23
N ALA A 114 4.45 -12.38 -2.99
CA ALA A 114 3.25 -13.20 -2.94
C ALA A 114 3.52 -14.66 -3.32
N VAL A 115 4.32 -14.87 -4.38
CA VAL A 115 4.75 -16.21 -4.79
C VAL A 115 5.61 -16.87 -3.72
N LEU A 116 6.61 -16.15 -3.19
CA LEU A 116 7.50 -16.68 -2.14
C LEU A 116 6.75 -17.03 -0.86
N LEU A 117 5.75 -16.23 -0.44
CA LEU A 117 4.91 -16.54 0.73
C LEU A 117 4.22 -17.89 0.60
N VAL A 118 3.80 -18.26 -0.60
CA VAL A 118 3.13 -19.54 -0.86
C VAL A 118 4.16 -20.66 -0.98
N LEU A 119 5.21 -20.47 -1.79
CA LEU A 119 6.18 -21.53 -2.10
C LEU A 119 7.09 -21.90 -0.92
N THR A 120 7.43 -20.93 -0.07
CA THR A 120 8.28 -21.17 1.12
C THR A 120 7.49 -21.65 2.33
N ARG A 121 6.19 -21.89 2.14
CA ARG A 121 5.32 -22.33 3.23
C ARG A 121 5.47 -23.83 3.47
N ALA A 122 5.79 -24.16 4.72
CA ALA A 122 5.84 -25.55 5.16
C ALA A 122 4.43 -26.17 5.23
N ALA A 123 4.37 -27.50 5.33
CA ALA A 123 3.13 -28.22 5.59
C ALA A 123 2.47 -27.72 6.89
N PRO A 124 1.12 -27.73 6.98
CA PRO A 124 0.41 -27.34 8.19
C PRO A 124 0.87 -28.16 9.41
N ARG A 125 1.05 -27.51 10.55
CA ARG A 125 1.43 -28.18 11.81
C ARG A 125 0.25 -28.81 12.57
N GLY A 126 -0.97 -28.60 12.10
CA GLY A 126 -2.19 -29.16 12.70
C GLY A 126 -3.46 -28.45 12.20
N PRO A 127 -4.65 -28.98 12.54
CA PRO A 127 -5.91 -28.36 12.19
C PRO A 127 -6.09 -27.02 12.91
N SER A 128 -6.69 -26.04 12.23
CA SER A 128 -7.07 -24.76 12.85
C SER A 128 -8.26 -24.96 13.80
N THR A 129 -8.20 -24.37 14.99
CA THR A 129 -9.35 -24.29 15.92
C THR A 129 -10.29 -23.12 15.60
N LEU A 130 -9.88 -22.22 14.71
CA LEU A 130 -10.66 -21.06 14.28
C LEU A 130 -11.04 -21.17 12.79
N PRO A 131 -12.16 -20.57 12.37
CA PRO A 131 -12.49 -20.45 10.96
C PRO A 131 -11.38 -19.75 10.17
N GLU A 132 -11.10 -20.25 8.96
CA GLU A 132 -9.95 -19.79 8.17
C GLU A 132 -10.04 -18.30 7.77
N TRP A 133 -11.25 -17.75 7.62
CA TRP A 133 -11.48 -16.34 7.29
C TRP A 133 -10.99 -15.37 8.37
N VAL A 134 -10.75 -15.83 9.60
CA VAL A 134 -10.25 -15.00 10.70
C VAL A 134 -8.87 -14.42 10.36
N CYS A 135 -8.02 -15.16 9.63
CA CYS A 135 -6.73 -14.64 9.16
C CYS A 135 -6.93 -13.45 8.22
N THR A 136 -7.90 -13.51 7.30
CA THR A 136 -8.20 -12.40 6.40
C THR A 136 -8.69 -11.17 7.17
N VAL A 137 -9.65 -11.33 8.07
CA VAL A 137 -10.20 -10.21 8.86
C VAL A 137 -9.12 -9.59 9.76
N SER A 138 -8.32 -10.41 10.43
CA SER A 138 -7.24 -9.93 11.28
C SER A 138 -6.19 -9.13 10.49
N HIS A 139 -5.81 -9.61 9.30
CA HIS A 139 -4.87 -8.91 8.41
C HIS A 139 -5.42 -7.57 7.91
N VAL A 140 -6.71 -7.54 7.54
CA VAL A 140 -7.38 -6.29 7.16
C VAL A 140 -7.42 -5.32 8.34
N ALA A 141 -7.77 -5.80 9.54
CA ALA A 141 -7.89 -4.98 10.74
C ALA A 141 -6.56 -4.30 11.11
N VAL A 142 -5.45 -5.05 11.15
CA VAL A 142 -4.13 -4.45 11.40
C VAL A 142 -3.71 -3.51 10.27
N ALA A 143 -4.12 -3.74 9.03
CA ALA A 143 -3.78 -2.86 7.91
C ALA A 143 -4.58 -1.55 7.86
N LEU A 144 -5.60 -1.35 8.71
CA LEU A 144 -6.43 -0.14 8.69
C LEU A 144 -5.63 1.13 9.04
N VAL A 145 -4.75 1.07 10.04
CA VAL A 145 -3.92 2.21 10.43
C VAL A 145 -3.01 2.68 9.27
N PRO A 146 -2.17 1.81 8.68
CA PRO A 146 -1.34 2.20 7.54
C PRO A 146 -2.18 2.58 6.31
N LEU A 147 -3.37 1.98 6.11
CA LEU A 147 -4.31 2.42 5.06
C LEU A 147 -4.69 3.89 5.23
N VAL A 148 -5.11 4.30 6.43
CA VAL A 148 -5.49 5.70 6.70
C VAL A 148 -4.30 6.64 6.42
N VAL A 149 -3.10 6.28 6.89
CA VAL A 149 -1.88 7.06 6.63
C VAL A 149 -1.59 7.18 5.12
N ALA A 150 -1.70 6.08 4.39
CA ALA A 150 -1.51 6.04 2.94
C ALA A 150 -2.53 6.91 2.20
N LEU A 151 -3.82 6.83 2.56
CA LEU A 151 -4.87 7.65 1.95
C LEU A 151 -4.66 9.14 2.25
N VAL A 152 -4.30 9.51 3.48
CA VAL A 152 -3.98 10.90 3.85
C VAL A 152 -2.78 11.40 3.05
N ALA A 153 -1.75 10.57 2.88
CA ALA A 153 -0.58 10.92 2.08
C ALA A 153 -0.92 11.06 0.59
N LEU A 154 -1.72 10.16 0.01
CA LEU A 154 -2.14 10.21 -1.39
C LEU A 154 -2.95 11.48 -1.74
N ARG A 155 -3.59 12.12 -0.76
CA ARG A 155 -4.25 13.41 -0.98
C ARG A 155 -3.30 14.51 -1.46
N SER A 156 -2.00 14.41 -1.24
CA SER A 156 -1.04 15.42 -1.73
C SER A 156 -0.69 15.28 -3.22
N ALA A 157 -1.20 14.25 -3.90
CA ALA A 157 -0.92 13.97 -5.30
C ALA A 157 -2.21 13.87 -6.11
N ALA A 158 -2.12 14.20 -7.40
CA ALA A 158 -3.18 13.89 -8.35
C ALA A 158 -3.41 12.37 -8.41
N PHE A 159 -4.66 11.98 -8.60
CA PHE A 159 -5.02 10.57 -8.68
C PHE A 159 -4.32 9.90 -9.87
N ASP A 160 -3.61 8.81 -9.58
CA ASP A 160 -3.03 7.90 -10.56
C ASP A 160 -3.31 6.47 -10.09
N PRO A 161 -3.95 5.60 -10.91
CA PRO A 161 -4.30 4.25 -10.50
C PRO A 161 -3.11 3.43 -9.99
N LEU A 162 -1.99 3.49 -10.72
CA LEU A 162 -0.80 2.72 -10.37
C LEU A 162 -0.19 3.19 -9.04
N ARG A 163 -0.21 4.51 -8.80
CA ARG A 163 0.18 5.14 -7.53
C ARG A 163 -0.64 4.60 -6.35
N ALA A 164 -1.95 4.54 -6.51
CA ALA A 164 -2.84 4.02 -5.49
C ALA A 164 -2.66 2.52 -5.26
N THR A 165 -2.45 1.75 -6.34
CA THR A 165 -2.15 0.32 -6.27
C THR A 165 -0.88 0.07 -5.46
N VAL A 166 0.24 0.74 -5.76
CA VAL A 166 1.47 0.50 -4.99
C VAL A 166 1.38 0.97 -3.55
N ALA A 167 0.65 2.04 -3.25
CA ALA A 167 0.36 2.43 -1.87
C ALA A 167 -0.37 1.30 -1.13
N GLY A 168 -1.40 0.72 -1.75
CA GLY A 168 -2.14 -0.40 -1.20
C GLY A 168 -1.30 -1.68 -1.05
N LEU A 169 -0.40 -1.95 -2.00
CA LEU A 169 0.56 -3.05 -1.89
C LEU A 169 1.49 -2.85 -0.67
N SER A 170 1.94 -1.62 -0.39
CA SER A 170 2.74 -1.32 0.81
C SER A 170 1.94 -1.46 2.11
N VAL A 171 0.65 -1.16 2.11
CA VAL A 171 -0.23 -1.32 3.27
C VAL A 171 -0.46 -2.80 3.57
N GLY A 172 -0.72 -3.62 2.54
CA GLY A 172 -1.02 -5.03 2.72
C GLY A 172 0.18 -5.89 3.13
N THR A 173 1.42 -5.40 3.02
CA THR A 173 2.59 -6.13 3.54
C THR A 173 2.52 -6.32 5.07
N VAL A 174 1.80 -5.47 5.80
CA VAL A 174 1.64 -5.61 7.26
C VAL A 174 0.91 -6.90 7.60
N GLY A 175 -0.23 -7.15 6.95
CA GLY A 175 -0.99 -8.39 7.14
C GLY A 175 -0.18 -9.62 6.71
N ALA A 176 0.51 -9.54 5.57
CA ALA A 176 1.40 -10.63 5.12
C ALA A 176 2.55 -10.91 6.11
N PHE A 177 3.16 -9.87 6.67
CA PHE A 177 4.25 -9.97 7.64
C PHE A 177 3.78 -10.62 8.94
N VAL A 178 2.67 -10.15 9.48
CA VAL A 178 2.08 -10.71 10.71
C VAL A 178 1.63 -12.15 10.47
N GLY A 179 0.99 -12.42 9.33
CA GLY A 179 0.56 -13.76 8.96
C GLY A 179 1.72 -14.75 8.83
N GLU A 180 2.87 -14.30 8.32
CA GLU A 180 4.06 -15.16 8.20
C GLU A 180 4.59 -15.62 9.57
N LEU A 181 4.40 -14.80 10.60
CA LEU A 181 4.83 -15.09 11.98
C LEU A 181 3.78 -15.80 12.83
N ALA A 182 2.50 -15.45 12.67
CA ALA A 182 1.43 -15.87 13.59
C ALA A 182 0.59 -17.04 13.07
N CYS A 183 0.59 -17.27 11.75
CA CYS A 183 -0.12 -18.40 11.16
C CYS A 183 0.83 -19.59 11.07
N GLU A 184 0.32 -20.81 11.17
CA GLU A 184 1.07 -22.06 10.92
C GLU A 184 0.43 -22.92 9.81
N GLN A 185 -0.55 -22.37 9.11
CA GLN A 185 -1.24 -23.05 8.02
C GLN A 185 -0.39 -23.15 6.76
N GLY A 186 -0.77 -24.10 5.90
CA GLY A 186 -0.06 -24.45 4.68
C GLY A 186 -0.24 -23.46 3.52
N PRO A 187 0.37 -23.77 2.36
CA PRO A 187 0.42 -22.87 1.20
C PRO A 187 -0.96 -22.49 0.65
N GLY A 188 -1.91 -23.44 0.62
CA GLY A 188 -3.27 -23.18 0.15
C GLY A 188 -4.00 -22.12 1.00
N HIS A 189 -3.82 -22.17 2.32
CA HIS A 189 -4.39 -21.17 3.23
C HIS A 189 -3.76 -19.79 3.04
N VAL A 190 -2.43 -19.72 2.85
CA VAL A 190 -1.74 -18.46 2.57
C VAL A 190 -2.22 -17.87 1.25
N ALA A 191 -2.31 -18.68 0.20
CA ALA A 191 -2.78 -18.25 -1.12
C ALA A 191 -4.22 -17.72 -1.09
N THR A 192 -5.09 -18.35 -0.31
CA THR A 192 -6.52 -18.01 -0.27
C THR A 192 -6.83 -16.88 0.70
N TYR A 193 -6.31 -16.90 1.92
CA TYR A 193 -6.72 -15.96 2.97
C TYR A 193 -5.73 -14.82 3.19
N HIS A 194 -4.42 -15.09 3.13
CA HIS A 194 -3.42 -14.05 3.34
C HIS A 194 -3.29 -13.15 2.09
N LEU A 195 -3.17 -13.76 0.91
CA LEU A 195 -3.09 -12.99 -0.34
C LEU A 195 -4.41 -12.31 -0.67
N ALA A 196 -5.57 -12.89 -0.33
CA ALA A 196 -6.85 -12.19 -0.46
C ALA A 196 -6.90 -10.95 0.43
N ALA A 197 -6.45 -11.02 1.69
CA ALA A 197 -6.37 -9.83 2.54
C ALA A 197 -5.47 -8.74 1.93
N TRP A 198 -4.31 -9.14 1.39
CA TRP A 198 -3.40 -8.21 0.73
C TRP A 198 -4.05 -7.57 -0.51
N ALA A 199 -4.71 -8.38 -1.35
CA ALA A 199 -5.45 -7.91 -2.52
C ALA A 199 -6.60 -6.97 -2.12
N LEU A 200 -7.37 -7.31 -1.09
CA LEU A 200 -8.46 -6.48 -0.55
C LEU A 200 -7.95 -5.12 -0.09
N MET A 201 -6.84 -5.05 0.64
CA MET A 201 -6.24 -3.78 1.06
C MET A 201 -5.77 -2.94 -0.14
N THR A 202 -5.23 -3.61 -1.15
CA THR A 202 -4.81 -2.96 -2.40
C THR A 202 -6.01 -2.36 -3.14
N LEU A 203 -7.08 -3.15 -3.31
CA LEU A 203 -8.31 -2.72 -3.95
C LEU A 203 -9.03 -1.63 -3.16
N ALA A 204 -9.08 -1.73 -1.83
CA ALA A 204 -9.66 -0.72 -0.96
C ALA A 204 -8.89 0.61 -1.08
N THR A 205 -7.56 0.58 -1.07
CA THR A 205 -6.73 1.78 -1.26
C THR A 205 -7.03 2.43 -2.61
N TRP A 206 -7.06 1.63 -3.68
CA TRP A 206 -7.40 2.10 -5.02
C TRP A 206 -8.81 2.69 -5.09
N ALA A 207 -9.82 2.01 -4.56
CA ALA A 207 -11.21 2.45 -4.61
C ALA A 207 -11.45 3.72 -3.79
N LEU A 208 -10.84 3.82 -2.61
CA LEU A 208 -10.96 4.99 -1.74
C LEU A 208 -10.18 6.18 -2.30
N SER A 209 -8.99 5.96 -2.87
CA SER A 209 -8.18 7.02 -3.47
C SER A 209 -8.87 7.74 -4.62
N LYS A 210 -9.73 7.06 -5.40
CA LYS A 210 -10.57 7.68 -6.43
C LYS A 210 -11.53 8.74 -5.89
N ARG A 211 -11.95 8.59 -4.63
CA ARG A 211 -12.92 9.48 -3.97
C ARG A 211 -12.23 10.59 -3.17
N LEU A 212 -10.91 10.57 -3.07
CA LEU A 212 -10.17 11.60 -2.36
C LEU A 212 -10.17 12.89 -3.17
N LYS A 213 -10.48 14.01 -2.51
CA LYS A 213 -10.22 15.34 -3.06
C LYS A 213 -8.70 15.61 -2.99
N PRO A 214 -7.99 15.72 -4.13
CA PRO A 214 -6.57 16.06 -4.14
C PRO A 214 -6.36 17.45 -3.54
N ARG A 215 -5.23 17.62 -2.86
CA ARG A 215 -4.75 18.86 -2.23
C ARG A 215 -3.55 19.43 -2.99
N THR A 216 -3.47 19.16 -4.28
CA THR A 216 -2.32 19.56 -5.10
C THR A 216 -2.34 21.07 -5.35
N TYR A 217 -1.26 21.74 -4.95
CA TYR A 217 -0.98 23.16 -5.18
C TYR A 217 -0.30 23.45 -6.52
N ALA A 218 -0.21 22.46 -7.41
CA ALA A 218 0.36 22.62 -8.74
C ALA A 218 -0.64 22.11 -9.78
N PRO A 219 -0.88 22.87 -10.86
CA PRO A 219 -1.69 22.44 -12.00
C PRO A 219 -1.15 21.18 -12.68
#